data_AF-A0A841ZXV8-F1
#
_entry.id   AF-A0A841ZXV8-F1
#
_cell.length_a   1.000
_cell.length_b   1.000
_cell.length_c   1.000
_cell.angle_alpha   90.00
_cell.angle_beta   90.00
_cell.angle_gamma   90.00
#
_symmetry.space_group_name_H-M   'P 1'
#
loop_
_entity.id
_entity.type
_entity.pdbx_description
1 polymer ?
#
loop_
_entity_poly.entity_id
_entity_poly.type
_entity_poly.pdbx_seq_one_letter_code
_entity_poly.pdbx_strand_id
1 'polypeptide(L)'
;MGPHFLKMLDKFADRYDFPVLDNENMPMVACKVSLYADKSEWILFFEIISCTANAENNVYAFGSHIKEPGLQISLDAYVTLTMDDEDDYLQDLLQYEKRSDLSIYVNHHKLSVDLSEGIIENINKPKGNPSDLMLVRVIYEQNPNHFWLAKKELFDSVERKEVPLVFEATEWEHPDIVNGEKPSDSEFFKALAKRLDDEDMEITTGRVNTDWLNWLVEYKLVESDEEPKMIKTEIQETGFKEVYRVTDYTALYKIDFLGPYGWIAKAYAEFGPDMKNSFILNISEDIEEDLNLISQKYQKEDGIITTDSMDEEFLEVLAMEADQGYLSIVFLFVKGEYDKSNETVKVPKGGACFMWELDGEGAYLAVNEESI
;
A
#
# COMPACT_ATOMS: atom_id res chain seq x y z
N MET A 1 39.25 -1.97 -8.14
CA MET A 1 37.81 -2.06 -8.47
C MET A 1 36.96 -1.10 -7.63
N GLY A 2 37.33 -0.81 -6.37
CA GLY A 2 36.53 0.00 -5.44
C GLY A 2 36.06 1.36 -5.94
N PRO A 3 36.93 2.22 -6.53
CA PRO A 3 36.48 3.53 -7.03
C PRO A 3 35.46 3.47 -8.18
N HIS A 4 35.51 2.41 -8.98
CA HIS A 4 34.55 2.19 -10.07
C HIS A 4 33.21 1.68 -9.51
N PHE A 5 33.25 0.85 -8.47
CA PHE A 5 32.08 0.34 -7.75
C PHE A 5 31.22 1.49 -7.21
N LEU A 6 31.78 2.37 -6.37
CA LEU A 6 31.01 3.47 -5.77
C LEU A 6 30.47 4.44 -6.82
N LYS A 7 31.31 4.81 -7.80
CA LYS A 7 30.89 5.72 -8.88
C LYS A 7 29.75 5.15 -9.72
N MET A 8 29.70 3.83 -9.90
CA MET A 8 28.59 3.17 -10.57
C MET A 8 27.32 3.31 -9.74
N LEU A 9 27.35 2.93 -8.46
CA LEU A 9 26.16 2.99 -7.60
C LEU A 9 25.62 4.41 -7.46
N ASP A 10 26.50 5.40 -7.24
CA ASP A 10 26.13 6.82 -7.20
C ASP A 10 25.41 7.29 -8.47
N LYS A 11 25.86 6.82 -9.63
CA LYS A 11 25.22 7.18 -10.92
C LYS A 11 23.77 6.67 -11.00
N PHE A 12 23.48 5.51 -10.42
CA PHE A 12 22.12 4.96 -10.38
C PHE A 12 21.29 5.62 -9.29
N ALA A 13 21.89 5.94 -8.14
CA ALA A 13 21.25 6.74 -7.10
C ALA A 13 20.84 8.14 -7.62
N ASP A 14 21.73 8.83 -8.34
CA ASP A 14 21.46 10.15 -8.95
C ASP A 14 20.33 10.12 -10.00
N ARG A 15 19.93 8.92 -10.46
CA ARG A 15 18.87 8.71 -11.45
C ARG A 15 17.60 8.12 -10.85
N TYR A 16 17.58 7.88 -9.54
CA TYR A 16 16.52 7.14 -8.85
C TYR A 16 16.33 5.71 -9.41
N ASP A 17 17.39 5.14 -9.98
CA ASP A 17 17.45 3.76 -10.48
C ASP A 17 18.17 2.82 -9.49
N PHE A 18 18.59 3.34 -8.33
CA PHE A 18 19.08 2.56 -7.20
C PHE A 18 17.89 2.15 -6.31
N PRO A 19 17.87 0.94 -5.72
CA PRO A 19 16.74 0.51 -4.93
C PRO A 19 16.43 1.49 -3.79
N VAL A 20 15.15 1.80 -3.61
CA VAL A 20 14.63 2.71 -2.59
C VAL A 20 13.77 1.89 -1.62
N LEU A 21 14.00 2.03 -0.31
CA LEU A 21 13.30 1.22 0.69
C LEU A 21 12.06 1.93 1.28
N ASP A 22 11.96 3.25 1.15
CA ASP A 22 10.78 4.07 1.49
C ASP A 22 9.83 4.25 0.31
N ASN A 23 9.41 3.15 -0.32
CA ASN A 23 8.39 3.20 -1.36
C ASN A 23 6.99 2.92 -0.75
N GLU A 24 6.16 3.96 -0.65
CA GLU A 24 4.79 3.83 -0.10
C GLU A 24 3.92 2.87 -0.91
N ASN A 25 4.17 2.76 -2.23
CA ASN A 25 3.43 1.85 -3.10
C ASN A 25 3.95 0.42 -3.04
N MET A 26 5.11 0.16 -2.42
CA MET A 26 5.67 -1.18 -2.26
C MET A 26 6.24 -1.34 -0.85
N PRO A 27 5.38 -1.42 0.18
CA PRO A 27 5.81 -1.59 1.57
C PRO A 27 6.77 -2.76 1.73
N MET A 28 7.95 -2.48 2.29
CA MET A 28 8.99 -3.50 2.47
C MET A 28 8.64 -4.48 3.59
N VAL A 29 8.88 -5.77 3.31
CA VAL A 29 8.89 -6.87 4.28
C VAL A 29 10.30 -7.12 4.77
N ALA A 30 11.24 -7.31 3.85
CA ALA A 30 12.63 -7.59 4.15
C ALA A 30 13.52 -7.23 2.96
N CYS A 31 14.80 -7.00 3.20
CA CYS A 31 15.77 -6.89 2.12
C CYS A 31 17.09 -7.58 2.48
N LYS A 32 17.81 -8.01 1.44
CA LYS A 32 19.12 -8.63 1.55
C LYS A 32 20.05 -8.07 0.49
N VAL A 33 21.30 -7.85 0.88
CA VAL A 33 22.38 -7.51 -0.04
C VAL A 33 23.37 -8.66 -0.11
N SER A 34 23.84 -8.98 -1.32
CA SER A 34 24.90 -9.98 -1.52
C SER A 34 25.92 -9.49 -2.56
N LEU A 35 27.19 -9.52 -2.19
CA LEU A 35 28.32 -9.16 -3.03
C LEU A 35 29.07 -10.43 -3.43
N TYR A 36 29.19 -10.65 -4.73
CA TYR A 36 29.98 -11.70 -5.33
C TYR A 36 31.13 -11.07 -6.13
N ALA A 37 32.34 -11.60 -5.99
CA ALA A 37 33.48 -11.09 -6.74
C ALA A 37 34.59 -12.12 -6.91
N ASP A 38 35.40 -11.91 -7.94
CA ASP A 38 36.71 -12.52 -8.12
C ASP A 38 37.75 -11.46 -8.55
N LYS A 39 38.91 -11.91 -9.04
CA LYS A 39 40.00 -11.01 -9.47
C LYS A 39 39.69 -10.17 -10.70
N SER A 40 38.62 -10.48 -11.42
CA SER A 40 38.27 -9.87 -12.71
C SER A 40 36.93 -9.15 -12.68
N GLU A 41 35.98 -9.59 -11.86
CA GLU A 41 34.64 -9.05 -11.85
C GLU A 41 34.01 -9.02 -10.46
N TRP A 42 32.99 -8.18 -10.33
CA TRP A 42 32.12 -8.11 -9.15
C TRP A 42 30.69 -7.90 -9.60
N ILE A 43 29.76 -8.45 -8.80
CA ILE A 43 28.32 -8.30 -8.92
C ILE A 43 27.74 -8.11 -7.52
N LEU A 44 26.93 -7.08 -7.36
CA LEU A 44 26.17 -6.77 -6.16
C LEU A 44 24.69 -7.00 -6.47
N PHE A 45 24.04 -7.88 -5.72
CA PHE A 45 22.60 -8.07 -5.78
C PHE A 45 21.93 -7.46 -4.56
N PHE A 46 20.75 -6.88 -4.78
CA PHE A 46 19.78 -6.58 -3.74
C PHE A 46 18.53 -7.40 -4.03
N GLU A 47 18.03 -8.10 -3.03
CA GLU A 47 16.71 -8.74 -3.03
C GLU A 47 15.84 -7.93 -2.08
N ILE A 48 14.71 -7.40 -2.57
CA ILE A 48 13.76 -6.61 -1.78
C ILE A 48 12.42 -7.33 -1.84
N ILE A 49 12.00 -7.84 -0.69
CA ILE A 49 10.68 -8.41 -0.52
C ILE A 49 9.73 -7.27 -0.14
N SER A 50 8.70 -7.07 -0.95
CA SER A 50 7.63 -6.10 -0.72
C SER A 50 6.27 -6.79 -0.74
N CYS A 51 5.25 -6.12 -0.20
CA CYS A 51 3.89 -6.62 -0.23
C CYS A 51 2.91 -5.48 -0.51
N THR A 52 2.14 -5.64 -1.58
CA THR A 52 0.94 -4.84 -1.87
C THR A 52 -0.27 -5.76 -1.75
N ALA A 53 -0.97 -6.05 -2.85
CA ALA A 53 -1.95 -7.13 -2.95
C ALA A 53 -1.28 -8.52 -2.98
N ASN A 54 -0.04 -8.59 -3.47
CA ASN A 54 0.76 -9.81 -3.52
C ASN A 54 2.16 -9.57 -2.92
N ALA A 55 2.79 -10.64 -2.46
CA ALA A 55 4.18 -10.62 -2.06
C ALA A 55 5.06 -10.66 -3.31
N GLU A 56 6.05 -9.79 -3.37
CA GLU A 56 6.95 -9.65 -4.52
C GLU A 56 8.40 -9.75 -4.06
N ASN A 57 9.28 -10.31 -4.90
CA ASN A 57 10.73 -10.20 -4.74
C ASN A 57 11.33 -9.41 -5.92
N ASN A 58 11.71 -8.18 -5.64
CA ASN A 58 12.38 -7.31 -6.58
C ASN A 58 13.91 -7.48 -6.46
N VAL A 59 14.54 -7.99 -7.53
CA VAL A 59 15.98 -8.25 -7.57
C VAL A 59 16.69 -7.20 -8.41
N TYR A 60 17.54 -6.40 -7.77
CA TYR A 60 18.40 -5.43 -8.43
C TYR A 60 19.82 -5.96 -8.52
N ALA A 61 20.53 -5.65 -9.60
CA ALA A 61 21.93 -6.02 -9.77
C ALA A 61 22.78 -4.90 -10.35
N PHE A 62 23.99 -4.77 -9.81
CA PHE A 62 25.03 -3.86 -10.28
C PHE A 62 26.35 -4.62 -10.43
N GLY A 63 27.14 -4.33 -11.46
CA GLY A 63 28.37 -5.10 -11.67
C GLY A 63 29.22 -4.63 -12.85
N SER A 64 30.47 -5.10 -12.88
CA SER A 64 31.45 -4.69 -13.90
C SER A 64 31.08 -5.08 -15.34
N HIS A 65 30.29 -6.14 -15.50
CA HIS A 65 29.92 -6.72 -16.79
C HIS A 65 28.43 -7.11 -16.87
N ILE A 66 27.58 -6.40 -16.12
CA ILE A 66 26.13 -6.46 -16.31
C ILE A 66 25.78 -5.51 -17.44
N LYS A 67 25.02 -6.02 -18.43
CA LYS A 67 24.64 -5.25 -19.62
C LYS A 67 23.73 -4.07 -19.25
N GLU A 68 22.76 -4.32 -18.37
CA GLU A 68 21.73 -3.38 -17.95
C GLU A 68 21.60 -3.42 -16.42
N PRO A 69 22.44 -2.67 -15.67
CA PRO A 69 22.35 -2.62 -14.21
C PRO A 69 21.06 -1.91 -13.75
N GLY A 70 20.56 -2.26 -12.56
CA GLY A 70 19.28 -1.82 -12.03
C GLY A 70 18.39 -3.02 -11.68
N LEU A 71 17.07 -2.86 -11.74
CA LEU A 71 16.11 -3.96 -11.56
C LEU A 71 16.32 -5.03 -12.66
N GLN A 72 16.52 -6.28 -12.26
CA GLN A 72 16.74 -7.40 -13.17
C GLN A 72 15.48 -8.25 -13.35
N ILE A 73 14.83 -8.60 -12.23
CA ILE A 73 13.60 -9.37 -12.20
C ILE A 73 12.70 -8.86 -11.08
N SER A 74 11.39 -8.87 -11.34
CA SER A 74 10.33 -8.83 -10.32
C SER A 74 9.67 -10.20 -10.34
N LEU A 75 9.65 -10.86 -9.19
CA LEU A 75 8.92 -12.11 -9.01
C LEU A 75 7.65 -11.81 -8.24
N ASP A 76 6.53 -11.83 -8.94
CA ASP A 76 5.21 -11.63 -8.38
C ASP A 76 4.67 -12.97 -7.82
N ALA A 77 3.59 -12.93 -7.03
CA ALA A 77 3.02 -14.11 -6.38
C ALA A 77 4.08 -14.94 -5.63
N TYR A 78 4.99 -14.26 -4.93
CA TYR A 78 6.14 -14.90 -4.28
C TYR A 78 5.74 -15.74 -3.07
N VAL A 79 4.54 -15.49 -2.53
CA VAL A 79 3.89 -16.23 -1.44
C VAL A 79 2.49 -16.61 -1.92
N THR A 80 2.17 -17.90 -1.96
CA THR A 80 0.87 -18.43 -2.46
C THR A 80 0.31 -19.54 -1.57
N LEU A 81 -0.99 -19.84 -1.73
CA LEU A 81 -1.64 -20.98 -1.05
C LEU A 81 -1.33 -22.31 -1.73
N THR A 82 -1.26 -22.30 -3.06
CA THR A 82 -1.03 -23.47 -3.88
C THR A 82 0.19 -23.31 -4.79
N MET A 83 0.67 -24.42 -5.34
CA MET A 83 1.93 -24.45 -6.10
C MET A 83 1.81 -23.84 -7.50
N ASP A 84 0.59 -23.79 -8.05
CA ASP A 84 0.34 -23.59 -9.49
C ASP A 84 -0.65 -22.44 -9.79
N ASP A 85 -1.14 -21.68 -8.79
CA ASP A 85 -2.07 -20.56 -9.02
C ASP A 85 -1.37 -19.19 -8.88
N GLU A 86 -1.32 -18.46 -9.99
CA GLU A 86 -1.00 -17.03 -10.04
C GLU A 86 -2.18 -16.17 -9.54
N ASP A 87 -3.36 -16.78 -9.36
CA ASP A 87 -4.61 -16.15 -8.92
C ASP A 87 -4.87 -16.31 -7.40
N ASP A 88 -3.96 -16.92 -6.64
CA ASP A 88 -4.05 -17.01 -5.17
C ASP A 88 -3.62 -15.66 -4.55
N TYR A 89 -4.60 -14.78 -4.28
CA TYR A 89 -4.34 -13.48 -3.65
C TYR A 89 -4.04 -13.64 -2.15
N LEU A 90 -3.22 -12.75 -1.58
CA LEU A 90 -2.93 -12.75 -0.14
C LEU A 90 -4.21 -12.59 0.71
N GLN A 91 -5.23 -11.88 0.20
CA GLN A 91 -6.54 -11.75 0.82
C GLN A 91 -7.24 -13.10 1.10
N ASP A 92 -6.97 -14.13 0.28
CA ASP A 92 -7.48 -15.47 0.54
C ASP A 92 -6.79 -16.09 1.76
N LEU A 93 -5.49 -15.82 1.96
CA LEU A 93 -4.78 -16.21 3.18
C LEU A 93 -5.41 -15.57 4.43
N LEU A 94 -5.85 -14.30 4.34
CA LEU A 94 -6.54 -13.61 5.44
C LEU A 94 -7.79 -14.37 5.91
N GLN A 95 -8.55 -14.97 4.99
CA GLN A 95 -9.71 -15.81 5.34
C GLN A 95 -9.31 -17.06 6.15
N TYR A 96 -8.06 -17.52 5.99
CA TYR A 96 -7.51 -18.69 6.67
C TYR A 96 -6.72 -18.36 7.94
N GLU A 97 -6.53 -17.09 8.32
CA GLU A 97 -5.83 -16.67 9.56
C GLU A 97 -6.42 -17.27 10.83
N LYS A 98 -7.71 -17.62 10.82
CA LYS A 98 -8.36 -18.30 11.94
C LYS A 98 -7.84 -19.73 12.16
N ARG A 99 -7.00 -20.26 11.27
CA ARG A 99 -6.31 -21.54 11.42
C ARG A 99 -4.93 -21.31 12.01
N SER A 100 -4.64 -22.01 13.10
CA SER A 100 -3.33 -21.99 13.74
C SER A 100 -2.20 -22.53 12.85
N ASP A 101 -2.53 -23.36 11.87
CA ASP A 101 -1.58 -24.00 10.95
C ASP A 101 -1.98 -23.78 9.50
N LEU A 102 -1.18 -22.98 8.79
CA LEU A 102 -1.36 -22.72 7.37
C LEU A 102 -0.24 -23.38 6.56
N SER A 103 -0.60 -24.09 5.49
CA SER A 103 0.36 -24.55 4.49
C SER A 103 0.36 -23.58 3.33
N ILE A 104 1.52 -23.00 3.04
CA ILE A 104 1.73 -22.04 1.95
C ILE A 104 2.92 -22.48 1.10
N TYR A 105 3.15 -21.77 0.00
CA TYR A 105 4.35 -21.86 -0.81
C TYR A 105 5.06 -20.50 -0.81
N VAL A 106 6.37 -20.51 -0.61
CA VAL A 106 7.23 -19.32 -0.76
C VAL A 106 8.32 -19.70 -1.75
N ASN A 107 8.41 -18.98 -2.88
CA ASN A 107 9.32 -19.35 -3.97
C ASN A 107 9.23 -20.85 -4.33
N HIS A 108 8.01 -21.35 -4.54
CA HIS A 108 7.70 -22.77 -4.79
C HIS A 108 8.09 -23.78 -3.68
N HIS A 109 8.59 -23.32 -2.53
CA HIS A 109 8.86 -24.16 -1.38
C HIS A 109 7.65 -24.21 -0.46
N LYS A 110 7.14 -25.43 -0.23
CA LYS A 110 6.03 -25.62 0.72
C LYS A 110 6.49 -25.40 2.15
N LEU A 111 5.81 -24.52 2.88
CA LEU A 111 6.07 -24.18 4.28
C LEU A 111 4.84 -24.40 5.14
N SER A 112 5.07 -24.60 6.44
CA SER A 112 4.05 -24.57 7.48
C SER A 112 4.25 -23.30 8.29
N VAL A 113 3.17 -22.56 8.50
CA VAL A 113 3.18 -21.27 9.21
C VAL A 113 2.24 -21.35 10.39
N ASP A 114 2.73 -20.89 11.55
CA ASP A 114 1.94 -20.73 12.76
C ASP A 114 1.32 -19.33 12.78
N LEU A 115 0.00 -19.25 12.71
CA LEU A 115 -0.78 -18.01 12.77
C LEU A 115 -1.53 -17.86 14.09
N SER A 116 -1.08 -18.53 15.15
CA SER A 116 -1.66 -18.32 16.48
C SER A 116 -1.53 -16.86 16.92
N GLU A 117 -2.54 -16.35 17.65
CA GLU A 117 -2.57 -14.96 18.16
C GLU A 117 -1.24 -14.56 18.78
N GLY A 118 -0.63 -15.41 19.60
CA GLY A 118 0.65 -15.10 20.26
C GLY A 118 1.82 -14.82 19.31
N ILE A 119 1.84 -15.40 18.11
CA ILE A 119 2.86 -15.11 17.09
C ILE A 119 2.57 -13.76 16.42
N ILE A 120 1.32 -13.53 16.02
CA ILE A 120 0.88 -12.29 15.36
C ILE A 120 1.09 -11.09 16.29
N GLU A 121 0.77 -11.23 17.58
CA GLU A 121 0.92 -10.16 18.58
C GLU A 121 2.39 -9.76 18.82
N ASN A 122 3.35 -10.66 18.60
CA ASN A 122 4.77 -10.41 18.84
C ASN A 122 5.46 -9.58 17.74
N ILE A 123 4.87 -9.48 16.55
CA ILE A 123 5.49 -8.84 15.36
C ILE A 123 5.17 -7.33 15.27
N ASN A 124 4.73 -6.74 16.39
CA ASN A 124 4.47 -5.30 16.58
C ASN A 124 3.20 -4.79 15.85
N LYS A 125 2.16 -4.58 16.65
CA LYS A 125 0.77 -4.25 16.28
C LYS A 125 0.59 -2.80 15.79
N PRO A 126 -0.17 -2.57 14.72
CA PRO A 126 -1.39 -1.78 14.79
C PRO A 126 -2.52 -2.64 15.38
N LYS A 127 -3.46 -2.05 16.14
CA LYS A 127 -4.65 -2.78 16.60
C LYS A 127 -5.59 -3.02 15.40
N GLY A 128 -5.93 -4.28 15.10
CA GLY A 128 -6.87 -4.63 14.01
C GLY A 128 -6.70 -6.06 13.49
N ASN A 129 -7.41 -6.41 12.41
CA ASN A 129 -7.09 -7.59 11.60
C ASN A 129 -5.71 -7.36 10.94
N PRO A 130 -4.88 -8.41 10.77
CA PRO A 130 -3.62 -8.29 10.03
C PRO A 130 -3.91 -7.83 8.59
N SER A 131 -3.13 -6.87 8.10
CA SER A 131 -3.07 -6.61 6.67
C SER A 131 -2.26 -7.71 5.97
N ASP A 132 -2.42 -7.84 4.64
CA ASP A 132 -1.61 -8.74 3.81
C ASP A 132 -0.11 -8.59 4.09
N LEU A 133 0.35 -7.34 4.25
CA LEU A 133 1.73 -7.00 4.62
C LEU A 133 2.16 -7.60 5.96
N MET A 134 1.29 -7.57 6.97
CA MET A 134 1.57 -8.15 8.29
C MET A 134 1.70 -9.67 8.20
N LEU A 135 0.83 -10.31 7.42
CA LEU A 135 0.89 -11.75 7.22
C LEU A 135 2.20 -12.17 6.55
N VAL A 136 2.64 -11.47 5.50
CA VAL A 136 3.92 -11.78 4.84
C VAL A 136 5.11 -11.58 5.78
N ARG A 137 5.08 -10.56 6.65
CA ARG A 137 6.10 -10.38 7.71
C ARG A 137 6.12 -11.52 8.72
N VAL A 138 4.94 -12.00 9.16
CA VAL A 138 4.82 -13.17 10.05
C VAL A 138 5.43 -14.41 9.39
N ILE A 139 5.15 -14.62 8.11
CA ILE A 139 5.69 -15.73 7.33
C ILE A 139 7.21 -15.62 7.21
N TYR A 140 7.73 -14.42 6.92
CA TYR A 140 9.16 -14.13 6.82
C TYR A 140 9.89 -14.39 8.15
N GLU A 141 9.39 -13.87 9.27
CA GLU A 141 10.02 -14.05 10.59
C GLU A 141 10.16 -15.53 10.98
N GLN A 142 9.20 -16.36 10.57
CA GLN A 142 9.25 -17.81 10.83
C GLN A 142 10.17 -18.55 9.84
N ASN A 143 10.36 -18.04 8.62
CA ASN A 143 10.99 -18.75 7.52
C ASN A 143 11.95 -17.89 6.66
N PRO A 144 12.87 -17.09 7.24
CA PRO A 144 13.58 -16.05 6.50
C PRO A 144 14.45 -16.61 5.37
N ASN A 145 15.01 -17.80 5.55
CA ASN A 145 15.90 -18.43 4.56
C ASN A 145 15.18 -18.90 3.28
N HIS A 146 13.86 -19.03 3.30
CA HIS A 146 13.09 -19.49 2.13
C HIS A 146 12.67 -18.34 1.21
N PHE A 147 12.81 -17.09 1.65
CA PHE A 147 12.49 -15.90 0.84
C PHE A 147 13.61 -15.54 -0.13
N TRP A 148 14.82 -16.03 0.09
CA TRP A 148 15.96 -15.63 -0.70
C TRP A 148 16.19 -16.59 -1.87
N LEU A 149 16.44 -16.02 -3.04
CA LEU A 149 16.76 -16.80 -4.23
C LEU A 149 18.08 -17.54 -4.06
N ALA A 150 18.16 -18.72 -4.68
CA ALA A 150 19.42 -19.43 -4.78
C ALA A 150 20.39 -18.63 -5.65
N LYS A 151 21.68 -18.76 -5.33
CA LYS A 151 22.76 -18.11 -6.09
C LYS A 151 22.64 -18.34 -7.61
N LYS A 152 22.28 -19.54 -8.04
CA LYS A 152 22.11 -19.84 -9.47
C LYS A 152 21.04 -18.95 -10.11
N GLU A 153 19.91 -18.74 -9.44
CA GLU A 153 18.80 -17.93 -9.93
C GLU A 153 19.19 -16.45 -10.05
N LEU A 154 19.92 -15.92 -9.06
CA LEU A 154 20.49 -14.57 -9.13
C LEU A 154 21.44 -14.39 -10.32
N PHE A 155 22.29 -15.38 -10.61
CA PHE A 155 23.22 -15.27 -11.74
C PHE A 155 22.56 -15.51 -13.10
N ASP A 156 21.51 -16.34 -13.15
CA ASP A 156 20.69 -16.51 -14.34
C ASP A 156 19.97 -15.20 -14.70
N SER A 157 19.51 -14.40 -13.72
CA SER A 157 18.81 -13.13 -13.95
C SER A 157 19.67 -12.07 -14.65
N VAL A 158 21.00 -12.15 -14.50
CA VAL A 158 21.97 -11.25 -15.15
C VAL A 158 22.70 -11.89 -16.32
N GLU A 159 22.34 -13.13 -16.69
CA GLU A 159 23.00 -13.95 -17.72
C GLU A 159 24.52 -14.09 -17.51
N ARG A 160 24.97 -14.23 -16.25
CA ARG A 160 26.40 -14.34 -15.91
C ARG A 160 26.75 -15.70 -15.32
N LYS A 161 28.05 -16.01 -15.35
CA LYS A 161 28.58 -17.16 -14.63
C LYS A 161 28.74 -16.82 -13.16
N GLU A 162 28.43 -17.79 -12.31
CA GLU A 162 28.66 -17.70 -10.88
C GLU A 162 30.11 -17.37 -10.53
N VAL A 163 30.28 -16.37 -9.66
CA VAL A 163 31.56 -16.06 -9.01
C VAL A 163 31.43 -16.24 -7.48
N PRO A 164 32.54 -16.30 -6.71
CA PRO A 164 32.49 -16.53 -5.27
C PRO A 164 31.72 -15.46 -4.50
N LEU A 165 31.01 -15.88 -3.45
CA LEU A 165 30.39 -14.97 -2.48
C LEU A 165 31.49 -14.33 -1.65
N VAL A 166 31.45 -13.00 -1.54
CA VAL A 166 32.36 -12.21 -0.70
C VAL A 166 31.66 -11.80 0.59
N PHE A 167 30.38 -11.40 0.49
CA PHE A 167 29.62 -10.88 1.61
C PHE A 167 28.12 -11.02 1.36
N GLU A 168 27.35 -11.28 2.41
CA GLU A 168 25.90 -11.17 2.41
C GLU A 168 25.42 -10.65 3.76
N ALA A 169 24.34 -9.87 3.76
CA ALA A 169 23.68 -9.39 4.97
C ALA A 169 22.23 -9.00 4.70
N THR A 170 21.37 -9.21 5.69
CA THR A 170 20.03 -8.61 5.80
C THR A 170 20.05 -7.33 6.64
N GLU A 171 21.03 -7.19 7.53
CA GLU A 171 21.28 -6.02 8.37
C GLU A 171 22.41 -5.17 7.79
N TRP A 172 22.07 -4.06 7.13
CA TRP A 172 23.05 -3.16 6.51
C TRP A 172 22.53 -1.70 6.49
N GLU A 173 23.42 -0.77 6.15
CA GLU A 173 23.10 0.65 6.01
C GLU A 173 22.73 0.98 4.56
N HIS A 174 21.43 1.18 4.32
CA HIS A 174 20.89 1.72 3.08
C HIS A 174 20.97 3.26 3.10
N PRO A 175 21.50 3.91 2.04
CA PRO A 175 21.56 5.38 1.94
C PRO A 175 20.20 5.99 1.64
N ASP A 176 19.86 7.10 2.28
CA ASP A 176 18.62 7.83 2.03
C ASP A 176 18.64 8.56 0.67
N ILE A 177 18.41 7.81 -0.41
CA ILE A 177 18.46 8.29 -1.79
C ILE A 177 17.45 9.42 -2.02
N VAL A 178 16.25 9.31 -1.43
CA VAL A 178 15.19 10.31 -1.57
C VAL A 178 15.61 11.66 -0.99
N ASN A 179 16.33 11.65 0.14
CA ASN A 179 16.89 12.87 0.75
C ASN A 179 18.30 13.22 0.25
N GLY A 180 18.78 12.58 -0.83
CA GLY A 180 19.99 12.95 -1.56
C GLY A 180 21.28 12.36 -1.01
N GLU A 181 21.23 11.41 -0.08
CA GLU A 181 22.40 10.61 0.28
C GLU A 181 22.78 9.69 -0.87
N LYS A 182 24.08 9.42 -1.03
CA LYS A 182 24.59 8.51 -2.05
C LYS A 182 25.17 7.25 -1.42
N PRO A 183 25.23 6.14 -2.18
CA PRO A 183 26.01 4.98 -1.77
C PRO A 183 27.45 5.34 -1.36
N SER A 184 28.10 6.27 -2.05
CA SER A 184 29.46 6.72 -1.66
C SER A 184 29.53 7.53 -0.36
N ASP A 185 28.42 7.98 0.21
CA ASP A 185 28.36 8.64 1.51
C ASP A 185 28.24 7.63 2.67
N SER A 186 27.62 6.47 2.42
CA SER A 186 27.42 5.37 3.38
C SER A 186 28.72 4.64 3.73
N GLU A 187 28.94 4.38 5.03
CA GLU A 187 30.13 3.65 5.49
C GLU A 187 30.09 2.17 5.06
N PHE A 188 28.90 1.59 4.95
CA PHE A 188 28.70 0.22 4.46
C PHE A 188 29.23 0.05 3.03
N PHE A 189 28.79 0.88 2.09
CA PHE A 189 29.23 0.79 0.70
C PHE A 189 30.71 1.14 0.51
N LYS A 190 31.25 2.07 1.31
CA LYS A 190 32.71 2.32 1.34
C LYS A 190 33.48 1.08 1.82
N ALA A 191 32.95 0.33 2.78
CA ALA A 191 33.58 -0.90 3.25
C ALA A 191 33.54 -2.00 2.19
N LEU A 192 32.42 -2.19 1.49
CA LEU A 192 32.32 -3.09 0.33
C LEU A 192 33.33 -2.72 -0.75
N ALA A 193 33.45 -1.43 -1.07
CA ALA A 193 34.39 -0.95 -2.08
C ALA A 193 35.85 -1.26 -1.71
N LYS A 194 36.22 -1.11 -0.42
CA LYS A 194 37.55 -1.46 0.08
C LYS A 194 37.79 -2.97 0.04
N ARG A 195 36.79 -3.79 0.39
CA ARG A 195 36.86 -5.26 0.30
C ARG A 195 37.18 -5.76 -1.10
N LEU A 196 36.70 -5.06 -2.14
CA LEU A 196 37.00 -5.40 -3.54
C LEU A 196 38.45 -5.08 -3.94
N ASP A 197 39.16 -4.24 -3.18
CA ASP A 197 40.56 -3.89 -3.41
C ASP A 197 41.52 -4.62 -2.45
N ASP A 198 41.02 -5.06 -1.30
CA ASP A 198 41.78 -5.76 -0.25
C ASP A 198 41.00 -6.98 0.27
N GLU A 199 41.56 -8.17 0.02
CA GLU A 199 40.94 -9.44 0.37
C GLU A 199 40.85 -9.70 1.89
N ASP A 200 41.54 -8.93 2.71
CA ASP A 200 41.57 -9.08 4.17
C ASP A 200 40.76 -8.00 4.90
N MET A 201 40.19 -7.04 4.18
CA MET A 201 39.41 -5.95 4.78
C MET A 201 38.12 -6.47 5.40
N GLU A 202 37.83 -6.11 6.65
CA GLU A 202 36.53 -6.38 7.26
C GLU A 202 35.46 -5.41 6.73
N ILE A 203 34.26 -5.94 6.48
CA ILE A 203 33.10 -5.15 6.08
C ILE A 203 32.36 -4.72 7.35
N THR A 204 32.18 -3.41 7.53
CA THR A 204 31.27 -2.86 8.54
C THR A 204 29.90 -2.66 7.93
N THR A 205 28.84 -3.00 8.66
CA THR A 205 27.43 -2.81 8.25
C THR A 205 26.95 -1.38 8.45
N GLY A 206 27.76 -0.52 9.08
CA GLY A 206 27.43 0.90 9.25
C GLY A 206 26.27 1.15 10.21
N ARG A 207 25.49 2.21 9.95
CA ARG A 207 24.23 2.50 10.65
C ARG A 207 23.11 1.64 10.06
N VAL A 208 23.00 0.41 10.54
CA VAL A 208 21.94 -0.53 10.11
C VAL A 208 20.57 0.13 10.20
N ASN A 209 19.85 0.16 9.08
CA ASN A 209 18.52 0.71 8.97
C ASN A 209 17.58 -0.16 8.13
N THR A 210 17.99 -1.36 7.69
CA THR A 210 17.23 -2.20 6.75
C THR A 210 16.11 -3.04 7.36
N ASP A 211 15.89 -2.92 8.67
CA ASP A 211 14.67 -3.42 9.31
C ASP A 211 13.48 -2.59 8.80
N TRP A 212 12.42 -3.28 8.35
CA TRP A 212 11.22 -2.68 7.78
C TRP A 212 10.55 -1.68 8.73
N LEU A 213 10.70 -1.82 10.06
CA LEU A 213 10.22 -0.86 11.06
C LEU A 213 10.79 0.55 10.85
N ASN A 214 11.97 0.69 10.24
CA ASN A 214 12.57 1.99 9.94
C ASN A 214 11.97 2.67 8.70
N TRP A 215 11.25 1.91 7.87
CA TRP A 215 10.73 2.33 6.57
C TRP A 215 9.20 2.29 6.50
N LEU A 216 8.55 2.02 7.63
CA LEU A 216 7.11 2.12 7.73
C LEU A 216 6.66 3.56 7.51
N VAL A 217 6.13 3.79 6.31
CA VAL A 217 5.26 4.93 6.03
C VAL A 217 4.07 4.87 6.99
N GLU A 218 3.60 3.66 7.28
CA GLU A 218 2.52 3.35 8.24
C GLU A 218 2.78 3.84 9.69
N TYR A 219 3.99 4.29 10.03
CA TYR A 219 4.31 4.82 11.37
C TYR A 219 5.00 6.20 11.36
N LYS A 220 5.18 6.83 10.18
CA LYS A 220 5.16 8.31 10.10
C LYS A 220 3.73 8.86 10.07
N LEU A 221 2.77 7.96 10.10
CA LEU A 221 1.45 8.21 10.65
C LEU A 221 1.64 8.16 12.16
N VAL A 222 2.00 9.30 12.73
CA VAL A 222 1.94 9.55 14.16
C VAL A 222 0.63 8.90 14.63
N GLU A 223 0.68 8.00 15.60
CA GLU A 223 -0.42 7.87 16.57
C GLU A 223 -0.60 9.26 17.16
N SER A 224 -1.21 10.17 16.40
CA SER A 224 -1.76 11.34 17.00
C SER A 224 -2.98 10.76 17.67
N ASP A 225 -2.93 10.67 18.99
CA ASP A 225 -4.13 10.65 19.85
C ASP A 225 -5.09 11.81 19.50
N GLU A 226 -4.75 12.70 18.57
CA GLU A 226 -5.69 13.62 17.94
C GLU A 226 -6.72 12.83 17.12
N GLU A 227 -7.92 12.73 17.68
CA GLU A 227 -9.11 12.29 16.95
C GLU A 227 -9.20 12.98 15.58
N PRO A 228 -9.61 12.26 14.52
CA PRO A 228 -9.85 12.88 13.21
C PRO A 228 -10.81 14.07 13.36
N LYS A 229 -10.35 15.23 12.87
CA LYS A 229 -11.11 16.48 12.95
C LYS A 229 -11.81 16.70 11.63
N MET A 230 -13.13 16.90 11.70
CA MET A 230 -13.93 17.36 10.57
C MET A 230 -14.06 18.88 10.68
N ILE A 231 -13.60 19.60 9.66
CA ILE A 231 -13.78 21.05 9.56
C ILE A 231 -14.87 21.33 8.53
N LYS A 232 -15.87 22.09 8.94
CA LYS A 232 -16.98 22.52 8.09
C LYS A 232 -16.81 24.00 7.75
N THR A 233 -16.59 24.30 6.48
CA THR A 233 -16.40 25.67 5.98
C THR A 233 -17.56 26.05 5.07
N GLU A 234 -18.31 27.10 5.41
CA GLU A 234 -19.40 27.57 4.54
C GLU A 234 -18.85 28.18 3.25
N ILE A 235 -19.39 27.77 2.11
CA ILE A 235 -18.94 28.22 0.79
C ILE A 235 -20.09 28.82 -0.03
N GLN A 236 -19.74 29.64 -1.02
CA GLN A 236 -20.71 30.23 -1.95
C GLN A 236 -20.93 29.32 -3.16
N GLU A 237 -22.16 29.28 -3.65
CA GLU A 237 -22.72 28.34 -4.65
C GLU A 237 -22.05 28.28 -6.05
N THR A 238 -20.99 29.04 -6.33
CA THR A 238 -20.49 29.24 -7.70
C THR A 238 -20.12 27.94 -8.41
N GLY A 239 -20.95 27.48 -9.36
CA GLY A 239 -20.73 26.26 -10.15
C GLY A 239 -21.23 24.95 -9.51
N PHE A 240 -21.67 24.98 -8.25
CA PHE A 240 -22.02 23.77 -7.51
C PHE A 240 -23.29 23.09 -8.04
N LYS A 241 -24.32 23.88 -8.38
CA LYS A 241 -25.57 23.32 -8.92
C LYS A 241 -25.37 22.72 -10.31
N GLU A 242 -24.45 23.26 -11.09
CA GLU A 242 -24.14 22.78 -12.44
C GLU A 242 -23.40 21.44 -12.41
N VAL A 243 -22.51 21.24 -11.42
CA VAL A 243 -21.72 20.02 -11.27
C VAL A 243 -22.52 18.91 -10.58
N TYR A 244 -23.07 19.16 -9.39
CA TYR A 244 -23.70 18.12 -8.58
C TYR A 244 -25.21 18.02 -8.74
N ARG A 245 -25.83 18.99 -9.44
CA ARG A 245 -27.28 19.04 -9.66
C ARG A 245 -28.11 18.98 -8.38
N VAL A 246 -27.54 19.49 -7.28
CA VAL A 246 -28.19 19.58 -5.97
C VAL A 246 -28.98 20.87 -5.88
N THR A 247 -30.21 20.77 -5.40
CA THR A 247 -31.20 21.85 -5.40
C THR A 247 -31.90 21.95 -4.04
N ASP A 248 -32.61 23.06 -3.85
CA ASP A 248 -33.41 23.35 -2.66
C ASP A 248 -32.65 23.42 -1.33
N TYR A 249 -31.34 23.65 -1.31
CA TYR A 249 -30.59 23.90 -0.07
C TYR A 249 -30.53 25.41 0.28
N THR A 250 -30.34 25.70 1.56
CA THR A 250 -30.18 27.07 2.09
C THR A 250 -28.74 27.40 2.47
N ALA A 251 -27.93 26.39 2.75
CA ALA A 251 -26.52 26.53 3.08
C ALA A 251 -25.71 25.41 2.45
N LEU A 252 -24.46 25.72 2.10
CA LEU A 252 -23.51 24.80 1.50
C LEU A 252 -22.17 24.88 2.22
N TYR A 253 -21.60 23.73 2.53
CA TYR A 253 -20.33 23.64 3.23
C TYR A 253 -19.37 22.72 2.50
N LYS A 254 -18.09 23.11 2.47
CA LYS A 254 -16.98 22.20 2.22
C LYS A 254 -16.59 21.52 3.53
N ILE A 255 -16.33 20.22 3.47
CA ILE A 255 -15.90 19.39 4.57
C ILE A 255 -14.43 19.02 4.32
N ASP A 256 -13.54 19.44 5.22
CA ASP A 256 -12.14 19.03 5.20
C ASP A 256 -11.92 18.04 6.35
N PHE A 257 -11.38 16.86 6.02
CA PHE A 257 -10.96 15.87 7.00
C PHE A 257 -9.48 16.09 7.33
N LEU A 258 -9.17 16.37 8.60
CA LEU A 258 -7.80 16.48 9.07
C LEU A 258 -7.44 15.23 9.88
N GLY A 259 -6.35 14.61 9.46
CA GLY A 259 -5.85 13.37 10.03
C GLY A 259 -5.90 12.24 9.01
N PRO A 260 -4.91 11.34 9.03
CA PRO A 260 -4.77 10.32 7.99
C PRO A 260 -5.69 9.11 8.15
N TYR A 261 -6.44 9.01 9.27
CA TYR A 261 -7.21 7.81 9.62
C TYR A 261 -8.59 8.12 10.20
N GLY A 262 -9.50 7.16 10.07
CA GLY A 262 -10.80 7.16 10.74
C GLY A 262 -11.77 8.24 10.25
N TRP A 263 -11.49 8.86 9.10
CA TRP A 263 -12.38 9.86 8.54
C TRP A 263 -13.71 9.24 8.08
N ILE A 264 -13.72 7.97 7.60
CA ILE A 264 -14.95 7.19 7.32
C ILE A 264 -15.74 6.99 8.60
N ALA A 265 -15.11 6.44 9.64
CA ALA A 265 -15.72 6.28 10.96
C ALA A 265 -16.26 7.60 11.52
N LYS A 266 -15.56 8.72 11.28
CA LYS A 266 -15.99 10.06 11.70
C LYS A 266 -17.16 10.59 10.87
N ALA A 267 -17.14 10.40 9.55
CA ALA A 267 -18.23 10.76 8.65
C ALA A 267 -19.47 9.93 8.97
N TYR A 268 -19.31 8.63 9.22
CA TYR A 268 -20.37 7.76 9.69
C TYR A 268 -20.86 8.22 11.06
N ALA A 269 -20.00 8.44 12.06
CA ALA A 269 -20.43 8.89 13.38
C ALA A 269 -21.21 10.22 13.36
N GLU A 270 -20.82 11.16 12.49
CA GLU A 270 -21.46 12.48 12.37
C GLU A 270 -22.77 12.41 11.58
N PHE A 271 -22.81 11.61 10.50
CA PHE A 271 -23.90 11.67 9.54
C PHE A 271 -24.66 10.34 9.36
N GLY A 272 -23.98 9.21 9.47
CA GLY A 272 -24.50 7.86 9.28
C GLY A 272 -25.76 7.52 10.09
N PRO A 273 -25.80 7.73 11.43
CA PRO A 273 -26.97 7.42 12.24
C PRO A 273 -28.27 8.10 11.79
N ASP A 274 -28.18 9.29 11.19
CA ASP A 274 -29.33 10.07 10.73
C ASP A 274 -29.63 9.85 9.24
N MET A 275 -28.75 9.18 8.51
CA MET A 275 -28.89 8.91 7.09
C MET A 275 -29.88 7.76 6.84
N LYS A 276 -30.81 8.00 5.92
CA LYS A 276 -31.90 7.07 5.60
C LYS A 276 -31.76 6.41 4.26
N ASN A 277 -31.15 7.12 3.31
CA ASN A 277 -30.96 6.64 1.95
C ASN A 277 -29.60 7.11 1.44
N SER A 278 -29.04 6.36 0.51
CA SER A 278 -27.96 6.84 -0.34
C SER A 278 -28.24 6.50 -1.79
N PHE A 279 -27.57 7.26 -2.65
CA PHE A 279 -27.54 6.94 -4.06
C PHE A 279 -26.18 7.27 -4.66
N ILE A 280 -25.81 6.40 -5.59
CA ILE A 280 -24.50 6.36 -6.21
C ILE A 280 -24.71 6.57 -7.70
N LEU A 281 -23.95 7.49 -8.29
CA LEU A 281 -23.99 7.79 -9.73
C LEU A 281 -22.70 7.30 -10.41
N ASN A 282 -22.84 6.88 -11.67
CA ASN A 282 -21.72 6.54 -12.57
C ASN A 282 -20.83 5.41 -12.02
N ILE A 283 -21.41 4.22 -11.99
CA ILE A 283 -20.91 3.07 -11.25
C ILE A 283 -20.19 2.10 -12.22
N SER A 284 -19.05 1.55 -11.81
CA SER A 284 -18.46 0.39 -12.51
C SER A 284 -19.39 -0.84 -12.45
N GLU A 285 -19.08 -1.85 -13.27
CA GLU A 285 -19.78 -3.14 -13.17
C GLU A 285 -19.35 -3.93 -11.92
N ASP A 286 -18.22 -3.54 -11.30
CA ASP A 286 -17.56 -4.32 -10.24
C ASP A 286 -18.15 -4.06 -8.85
N ILE A 287 -18.70 -2.87 -8.57
CA ILE A 287 -19.30 -2.56 -7.25
C ILE A 287 -20.39 -3.54 -6.82
N GLU A 288 -21.10 -4.14 -7.79
CA GLU A 288 -22.20 -5.04 -7.48
C GLU A 288 -21.68 -6.30 -6.79
N GLU A 289 -20.48 -6.76 -7.15
CA GLU A 289 -19.82 -7.90 -6.53
C GLU A 289 -19.45 -7.57 -5.08
N ASP A 290 -18.90 -6.39 -4.81
CA ASP A 290 -18.52 -5.97 -3.46
C ASP A 290 -19.73 -5.72 -2.56
N LEU A 291 -20.78 -5.08 -3.08
CA LEU A 291 -22.03 -4.91 -2.34
C LEU A 291 -22.70 -6.25 -2.03
N ASN A 292 -22.59 -7.23 -2.92
CA ASN A 292 -23.08 -8.58 -2.67
C ASN A 292 -22.23 -9.29 -1.60
N LEU A 293 -20.91 -9.06 -1.57
CA LEU A 293 -19.99 -9.65 -0.59
C LEU A 293 -20.38 -9.26 0.85
N ILE A 294 -20.72 -7.98 1.06
CA ILE A 294 -21.17 -7.46 2.35
C ILE A 294 -22.68 -7.68 2.59
N SER A 295 -23.36 -8.43 1.72
CA SER A 295 -24.81 -8.71 1.79
C SER A 295 -25.68 -7.44 1.84
N GLN A 296 -25.22 -6.34 1.24
CA GLN A 296 -25.94 -5.08 1.22
C GLN A 296 -27.15 -5.18 0.30
N LYS A 297 -28.30 -4.70 0.78
CA LYS A 297 -29.50 -4.60 -0.06
C LYS A 297 -29.49 -3.30 -0.85
N TYR A 298 -29.65 -3.42 -2.16
CA TYR A 298 -29.74 -2.27 -3.05
C TYR A 298 -30.73 -2.51 -4.19
N GLN A 299 -31.06 -1.42 -4.89
CA GLN A 299 -31.77 -1.45 -6.17
C GLN A 299 -30.91 -0.75 -7.21
N LYS A 300 -30.82 -1.31 -8.42
CA LYS A 300 -30.12 -0.72 -9.56
C LYS A 300 -31.11 -0.40 -10.67
N GLU A 301 -31.12 0.85 -11.11
CA GLU A 301 -31.93 1.30 -12.26
C GLU A 301 -31.17 2.40 -13.01
N ASP A 302 -31.05 2.27 -14.33
CA ASP A 302 -30.38 3.25 -15.21
C ASP A 302 -28.96 3.66 -14.76
N GLY A 303 -28.18 2.70 -14.24
CA GLY A 303 -26.80 2.94 -13.79
C GLY A 303 -26.69 3.64 -12.43
N ILE A 304 -27.80 3.70 -11.68
CA ILE A 304 -27.87 4.29 -10.34
C ILE A 304 -28.16 3.18 -9.34
N ILE A 305 -27.37 3.11 -8.27
CA ILE A 305 -27.60 2.24 -7.13
C ILE A 305 -28.23 3.06 -6.01
N THR A 306 -29.33 2.55 -5.46
CA THR A 306 -30.00 3.12 -4.30
C THR A 306 -30.07 2.11 -3.17
N THR A 307 -29.83 2.54 -1.94
CA THR A 307 -30.01 1.70 -0.75
C THR A 307 -30.74 2.44 0.37
N ASP A 308 -31.50 1.67 1.16
CA ASP A 308 -32.37 2.12 2.24
C ASP A 308 -31.69 2.01 3.63
N SER A 309 -30.44 1.54 3.67
CA SER A 309 -29.66 1.39 4.90
C SER A 309 -28.17 1.53 4.60
N MET A 310 -27.41 2.08 5.54
CA MET A 310 -25.95 2.11 5.45
C MET A 310 -25.37 1.85 6.82
N ASP A 311 -24.31 1.06 6.84
CA ASP A 311 -23.41 0.91 7.96
C ASP A 311 -22.00 1.34 7.55
N GLU A 312 -21.07 1.21 8.49
CA GLU A 312 -19.67 1.56 8.30
C GLU A 312 -19.03 0.71 7.20
N GLU A 313 -19.33 -0.58 7.15
CA GLU A 313 -18.83 -1.55 6.16
C GLU A 313 -19.27 -1.18 4.73
N PHE A 314 -20.51 -0.72 4.54
CA PHE A 314 -20.95 -0.17 3.25
C PHE A 314 -20.16 1.06 2.82
N LEU A 315 -19.86 1.99 3.74
CA LEU A 315 -19.08 3.20 3.40
C LEU A 315 -17.62 2.88 3.10
N GLU A 316 -17.05 1.86 3.74
CA GLU A 316 -15.71 1.36 3.44
C GLU A 316 -15.62 0.81 2.01
N VAL A 317 -16.58 -0.01 1.58
CA VAL A 317 -16.64 -0.50 0.19
C VAL A 317 -16.72 0.65 -0.81
N LEU A 318 -17.57 1.66 -0.55
CA LEU A 318 -17.64 2.82 -1.44
C LEU A 318 -16.34 3.63 -1.48
N ALA A 319 -15.60 3.68 -0.37
CA ALA A 319 -14.31 4.34 -0.32
C ALA A 319 -13.21 3.57 -1.06
N MET A 320 -13.23 2.24 -1.00
CA MET A 320 -12.31 1.39 -1.75
C MET A 320 -12.53 1.51 -3.26
N GLU A 321 -13.80 1.42 -3.70
CA GLU A 321 -14.16 1.56 -5.11
C GLU A 321 -13.89 2.98 -5.66
N ALA A 322 -13.98 3.99 -4.79
CA ALA A 322 -13.56 5.36 -5.08
C ALA A 322 -12.07 5.45 -5.37
N ASP A 323 -11.23 4.89 -4.49
CA ASP A 323 -9.76 4.93 -4.62
C ASP A 323 -9.27 4.25 -5.90
N GLN A 324 -10.05 3.29 -6.43
CA GLN A 324 -9.77 2.58 -7.67
C GLN A 324 -10.26 3.32 -8.94
N GLY A 325 -10.92 4.47 -8.79
CA GLY A 325 -11.40 5.30 -9.91
C GLY A 325 -12.70 4.80 -10.56
N TYR A 326 -13.43 3.92 -9.87
CA TYR A 326 -14.63 3.25 -10.39
C TYR A 326 -15.94 3.95 -10.02
N LEU A 327 -15.88 4.94 -9.13
CA LEU A 327 -17.01 5.71 -8.64
C LEU A 327 -16.70 7.20 -8.72
N SER A 328 -17.66 7.99 -9.22
CA SER A 328 -17.43 9.44 -9.35
C SER A 328 -17.94 10.25 -8.16
N ILE A 329 -19.19 9.99 -7.71
CA ILE A 329 -19.83 10.78 -6.65
C ILE A 329 -20.82 9.93 -5.84
N VAL A 330 -20.69 9.97 -4.52
CA VAL A 330 -21.64 9.38 -3.58
C VAL A 330 -22.48 10.46 -2.92
N PHE A 331 -23.80 10.24 -2.83
CA PHE A 331 -24.72 11.11 -2.14
C PHE A 331 -25.42 10.38 -1.00
N LEU A 332 -25.36 10.98 0.19
CA LEU A 332 -25.88 10.43 1.42
C LEU A 332 -26.93 11.37 2.04
N PHE A 333 -28.09 10.85 2.44
CA PHE A 333 -29.25 11.68 2.82
C PHE A 333 -29.72 11.45 4.24
N VAL A 334 -29.79 12.52 5.01
CA VAL A 334 -30.66 12.58 6.20
C VAL A 334 -32.14 12.65 5.76
N LYS A 335 -32.40 13.52 4.77
CA LYS A 335 -33.69 13.67 4.11
C LYS A 335 -33.46 14.32 2.76
N GLY A 336 -33.77 13.60 1.68
CA GLY A 336 -33.66 14.07 0.31
C GLY A 336 -34.19 13.05 -0.67
N GLU A 337 -34.34 13.49 -1.91
CA GLU A 337 -34.86 12.68 -3.00
C GLU A 337 -34.05 12.90 -4.27
N TYR A 338 -33.81 11.81 -5.01
CA TYR A 338 -33.31 11.90 -6.37
C TYR A 338 -34.49 12.01 -7.33
N ASP A 339 -34.62 13.16 -7.98
CA ASP A 339 -35.61 13.38 -9.03
C ASP A 339 -35.05 12.84 -10.36
N LYS A 340 -35.40 11.58 -10.65
CA LYS A 340 -35.02 10.89 -11.88
C LYS A 340 -35.39 11.64 -13.16
N SER A 341 -36.50 12.39 -13.16
CA SER A 341 -36.96 13.08 -14.39
C SER A 341 -36.07 14.25 -14.77
N ASN A 342 -35.42 14.86 -13.78
CA ASN A 342 -34.56 16.02 -13.97
C ASN A 342 -33.08 15.71 -13.70
N GLU A 343 -32.77 14.47 -13.27
CA GLU A 343 -31.44 14.05 -12.82
C GLU A 343 -30.88 15.01 -11.75
N THR A 344 -31.73 15.41 -10.80
CA THR A 344 -31.38 16.37 -9.74
C THR A 344 -31.56 15.77 -8.36
N VAL A 345 -30.69 16.18 -7.43
CA VAL A 345 -30.81 15.89 -6.01
C VAL A 345 -31.56 17.02 -5.33
N LYS A 346 -32.63 16.72 -4.61
CA LYS A 346 -33.40 17.71 -3.85
C LYS A 346 -33.15 17.54 -2.35
N VAL A 347 -32.80 18.64 -1.70
CA VAL A 347 -32.65 18.71 -0.24
C VAL A 347 -33.89 19.43 0.32
N PRO A 348 -34.99 18.71 0.64
CA PRO A 348 -36.20 19.33 1.15
C PRO A 348 -35.96 19.95 2.51
N LYS A 349 -36.89 20.81 2.95
CA LYS A 349 -36.83 21.48 4.25
C LYS A 349 -36.61 20.49 5.41
N GLY A 350 -35.66 20.82 6.28
CA GLY A 350 -35.19 19.96 7.37
C GLY A 350 -34.32 18.80 6.88
N GLY A 351 -33.72 18.93 5.70
CA GLY A 351 -32.92 17.89 5.06
C GLY A 351 -31.46 18.28 4.91
N ALA A 352 -30.64 17.26 4.72
CA ALA A 352 -29.22 17.38 4.45
C ALA A 352 -28.80 16.30 3.45
N CYS A 353 -27.85 16.69 2.59
CA CYS A 353 -27.20 15.83 1.63
C CYS A 353 -25.68 15.98 1.80
N PHE A 354 -25.04 14.93 2.27
CA PHE A 354 -23.59 14.82 2.23
C PHE A 354 -23.19 14.25 0.88
N MET A 355 -22.15 14.84 0.30
CA MET A 355 -21.68 14.53 -1.03
C MET A 355 -20.21 14.33 -0.99
N TRP A 356 -19.75 13.36 -1.74
CA TRP A 356 -18.34 13.04 -1.78
C TRP A 356 -17.90 12.81 -3.21
N GLU A 357 -16.99 13.67 -3.67
CA GLU A 357 -16.21 13.47 -4.89
C GLU A 357 -15.11 12.47 -4.61
N LEU A 358 -15.03 11.46 -5.46
CA LEU A 358 -14.19 10.30 -5.22
C LEU A 358 -12.86 10.38 -6.01
N ASP A 359 -12.84 11.06 -7.16
CA ASP A 359 -11.62 11.43 -7.90
C ASP A 359 -10.94 12.73 -7.39
N GLY A 360 -11.37 13.30 -6.26
CA GLY A 360 -10.86 14.57 -5.76
C GLY A 360 -11.04 14.77 -4.25
N GLU A 361 -10.39 15.80 -3.69
CA GLU A 361 -10.47 16.12 -2.25
C GLU A 361 -11.82 16.79 -1.82
N GLY A 362 -12.89 16.57 -2.58
CA GLY A 362 -14.14 17.33 -2.48
C GLY A 362 -15.21 16.62 -1.66
N ALA A 363 -15.26 16.84 -0.35
CA ALA A 363 -16.43 16.50 0.47
C ALA A 363 -17.28 17.74 0.75
N TYR A 364 -18.60 17.62 0.60
CA TYR A 364 -19.53 18.73 0.72
C TYR A 364 -20.78 18.34 1.50
N LEU A 365 -21.40 19.33 2.15
CA LEU A 365 -22.65 19.17 2.85
C LEU A 365 -23.62 20.28 2.44
N ALA A 366 -24.70 19.91 1.75
CA ALA A 366 -25.82 20.78 1.44
C ALA A 366 -26.90 20.62 2.50
N VAL A 367 -27.38 21.73 3.07
CA VAL A 367 -28.36 21.73 4.16
C VAL A 367 -29.53 22.65 3.81
N ASN A 368 -30.75 22.21 4.06
CA ASN A 368 -31.95 23.03 4.00
C ASN A 368 -32.55 23.15 5.40
N GLU A 369 -32.17 24.21 6.10
CA GLU A 369 -32.57 24.41 7.48
C GLU A 369 -34.08 24.63 7.60
N GLU A 370 -34.68 24.10 8.67
CA GLU A 370 -36.00 24.58 9.05
C GLU A 370 -35.83 26.04 9.51
N SER A 371 -36.35 26.99 8.72
CA SER A 371 -36.53 28.37 9.18
C SER A 371 -37.15 28.34 10.60
N ILE A 372 -36.37 28.75 11.60
CA ILE A 372 -36.75 28.78 13.02
C ILE A 372 -38.05 29.54 13.23
#